data_AF-A0A7V5LE00-F1
#
_entry.id   AF-A0A7V5LE00-F1
#
_cell.length_a   1.000
_cell.length_b   1.000
_cell.length_c   1.000
_cell.angle_alpha   90.00
_cell.angle_beta   90.00
_cell.angle_gamma   90.00
#
_symmetry.space_group_name_H-M   'P 1'
#
loop_
_entity.id
_entity.type
_entity.pdbx_description
1 polymer ?
#
loop_
_entity_poly.entity_id
_entity_poly.type
_entity_poly.pdbx_seq_one_letter_code
_entity_poly.pdbx_strand_id
1 'polypeptide(L)'
;MKFIRAALIPAIWLIPLLCGCTAKPLSLGDGGMLVVIADELDRPILKQTIEGKFGMPVATPHDEPLFDIIWTDGESMSGRTRDPLLILAAPLNGQGPTAALLKRMLTPEVEEGITNGRFSVFTRRNPWAVH
;
A
#
# COMPACT_ATOMS: atom_id res chain seq x y z
N MET A 1 -23.85 -15.82 57.84
CA MET A 1 -23.41 -14.97 56.72
C MET A 1 -22.14 -15.51 56.03
N LYS A 2 -22.15 -16.76 55.53
CA LYS A 2 -20.97 -17.39 54.87
C LYS A 2 -21.17 -17.73 53.38
N PHE A 3 -22.39 -17.63 52.87
CA PHE A 3 -22.74 -18.06 51.50
C PHE A 3 -22.49 -17.01 50.40
N ILE A 4 -22.28 -15.73 50.76
CA ILE A 4 -22.10 -14.66 49.76
C ILE A 4 -20.70 -14.73 49.11
N ARG A 5 -19.70 -15.31 49.78
CA ARG A 5 -18.33 -15.40 49.26
C ARG A 5 -18.14 -16.49 48.19
N ALA A 6 -19.01 -17.50 48.14
CA ALA A 6 -18.88 -18.62 47.20
C ALA A 6 -19.45 -18.31 45.80
N ALA A 7 -20.39 -17.36 45.69
CA ALA A 7 -21.01 -16.98 44.42
C ALA A 7 -20.22 -15.93 43.61
N LEU A 8 -19.24 -15.26 44.24
CA LEU A 8 -18.45 -14.19 43.61
C LEU A 8 -17.28 -14.70 42.76
N ILE A 9 -16.82 -15.93 43.02
CA ILE A 9 -15.70 -16.58 42.33
C ILE A 9 -16.05 -16.97 40.88
N PRO A 10 -17.21 -17.59 40.57
CA PRO A 10 -17.54 -17.92 39.17
C PRO A 10 -17.84 -16.68 38.32
N ALA A 11 -18.29 -15.57 38.93
CA ALA A 11 -18.56 -14.32 38.22
C ALA A 11 -17.28 -13.64 37.71
N ILE A 12 -16.18 -13.70 38.47
CA ILE A 12 -14.88 -13.13 38.09
C ILE A 12 -14.25 -13.88 36.92
N TRP A 13 -14.46 -15.20 36.81
CA TRP A 13 -13.96 -16.00 35.70
C TRP A 13 -14.74 -15.82 34.39
N LEU A 14 -15.97 -15.26 34.44
CA LEU A 14 -16.79 -15.03 33.26
C LEU A 14 -16.43 -13.72 32.51
N ILE A 15 -15.86 -12.74 33.21
CA ILE A 15 -15.45 -11.44 32.65
C ILE A 15 -14.38 -11.55 31.55
N PRO A 16 -13.29 -12.35 31.70
CA PRO A 16 -12.28 -12.46 30.64
C PRO A 16 -12.80 -13.16 29.37
N LEU A 17 -13.85 -13.99 29.46
CA LEU A 17 -14.48 -14.63 28.30
C LEU A 17 -15.28 -13.65 27.44
N LEU A 18 -15.83 -12.59 28.03
CA LEU A 18 -16.59 -11.57 27.30
C LEU A 18 -15.69 -10.50 26.65
N CYS A 19 -14.47 -10.32 27.13
CA CYS A 19 -13.50 -9.37 26.57
C CYS A 19 -12.59 -9.98 25.48
N GLY A 20 -12.74 -11.26 25.13
CA GLY A 20 -11.89 -11.95 24.16
C GLY A 20 -12.21 -11.68 22.68
N CYS A 21 -13.29 -10.97 22.37
CA CYS A 21 -13.65 -10.58 21.00
C CYS A 21 -13.12 -9.19 20.66
N THR A 22 -11.79 -9.02 20.68
CA THR A 22 -11.16 -7.88 20.00
C THR A 22 -10.93 -8.27 18.54
N ALA A 23 -11.41 -7.42 17.63
CA ALA A 23 -11.23 -7.60 16.19
C ALA A 23 -9.76 -7.90 15.89
N LYS A 24 -9.53 -8.93 15.08
CA LYS A 24 -8.18 -9.32 14.66
C LYS A 24 -7.51 -8.09 14.04
N PRO A 25 -6.34 -7.64 14.53
CA PRO A 25 -5.64 -6.54 13.90
C PRO A 25 -5.37 -6.94 12.45
N LEU A 26 -5.60 -6.00 11.51
CA LEU A 26 -5.23 -6.21 10.11
C LEU A 26 -3.78 -6.69 10.08
N SER A 27 -3.52 -7.80 9.38
CA SER A 27 -2.15 -8.25 9.21
C SER A 27 -1.38 -7.18 8.45
N LEU A 28 -0.25 -6.76 8.99
CA LEU A 28 0.77 -5.99 8.28
C LEU A 28 1.20 -6.81 7.06
N GLY A 29 0.55 -6.59 5.92
CA GLY A 29 0.70 -7.42 4.72
C GLY A 29 -0.59 -8.09 4.24
N ASP A 30 -1.77 -7.57 4.58
CA ASP A 30 -2.99 -7.89 3.83
C ASP A 30 -2.72 -7.54 2.35
N GLY A 31 -2.49 -8.57 1.55
CA GLY A 31 -1.76 -8.50 0.28
C GLY A 31 -2.50 -7.78 -0.85
N GLY A 32 -3.67 -7.22 -0.54
CA GLY A 32 -4.53 -6.51 -1.49
C GLY A 32 -4.25 -5.02 -1.60
N MET A 33 -3.41 -4.38 -0.77
CA MET A 33 -3.28 -2.91 -0.86
C MET A 33 -2.18 -2.46 -1.83
N LEU A 34 -2.55 -1.69 -2.86
CA LEU A 34 -1.62 -1.03 -3.79
C LEU A 34 -1.68 0.48 -3.61
N VAL A 35 -0.59 1.08 -3.14
CA VAL A 35 -0.50 2.53 -2.95
C VAL A 35 0.14 3.18 -4.16
N VAL A 36 -0.57 4.11 -4.78
CA VAL A 36 -0.11 4.88 -5.94
C VAL A 36 0.13 6.32 -5.53
N ILE A 37 1.40 6.71 -5.61
CA ILE A 37 1.90 8.05 -5.32
C ILE A 37 1.97 8.79 -6.65
N ALA A 38 1.05 9.73 -6.85
CA ALA A 38 0.94 10.56 -8.04
C ALA A 38 0.36 11.94 -7.72
N ASP A 39 0.85 12.95 -8.43
CA ASP A 39 0.35 14.32 -8.32
C ASP A 39 -1.10 14.39 -8.78
N GLU A 40 -1.93 15.18 -8.09
CA GLU A 40 -3.39 15.19 -8.28
C GLU A 40 -3.81 15.47 -9.73
N LEU A 41 -3.08 16.35 -10.41
CA LEU A 41 -3.31 16.70 -11.82
C LEU A 41 -3.05 15.55 -12.79
N ASP A 42 -2.15 14.63 -12.43
CA ASP A 42 -1.75 13.49 -13.27
C ASP A 42 -2.59 12.24 -12.97
N ARG A 43 -3.28 12.21 -11.82
CA ARG A 43 -4.11 11.07 -11.40
C ARG A 43 -5.14 10.65 -12.45
N PRO A 44 -5.92 11.53 -13.11
CA PRO A 44 -6.93 11.09 -14.07
C PRO A 44 -6.34 10.30 -15.25
N ILE A 45 -5.14 10.69 -15.70
CA ILE A 45 -4.43 10.07 -16.82
C ILE A 45 -3.89 8.70 -16.38
N LEU A 46 -3.30 8.63 -15.20
CA LEU A 46 -2.71 7.41 -14.66
C LEU A 46 -3.77 6.40 -14.20
N LYS A 47 -4.92 6.88 -13.71
CA LYS A 47 -6.00 6.07 -13.15
C LYS A 47 -6.47 4.99 -14.09
N GLN A 48 -6.74 5.33 -15.35
CA GLN A 48 -7.18 4.36 -16.35
C GLN A 48 -6.15 3.24 -16.56
N THR A 49 -4.86 3.58 -16.56
CA THR A 49 -3.78 2.61 -16.79
C THR A 49 -3.58 1.72 -15.58
N ILE A 50 -3.57 2.30 -14.38
CA ILE A 50 -3.37 1.56 -13.13
C ILE A 50 -4.57 0.66 -12.83
N GLU A 51 -5.80 1.19 -12.84
CA GLU A 51 -7.00 0.41 -12.54
C GLU A 51 -7.23 -0.68 -13.59
N GLY A 52 -6.97 -0.40 -14.87
CA GLY A 52 -7.06 -1.40 -15.94
C GLY A 52 -6.05 -2.53 -15.84
N LYS A 53 -4.96 -2.38 -15.07
CA LYS A 53 -3.93 -3.42 -14.88
C LYS A 53 -4.00 -4.10 -13.53
N PHE A 54 -4.28 -3.36 -12.47
CA PHE A 54 -4.20 -3.82 -11.08
C PHE A 54 -5.56 -3.91 -10.40
N GLY A 55 -6.60 -3.27 -10.93
CA GLY A 55 -7.96 -3.31 -10.41
C GLY A 55 -8.83 -4.41 -11.05
N MET A 56 -8.26 -5.26 -11.92
CA MET A 56 -9.02 -6.35 -12.52
C MET A 56 -9.43 -7.37 -11.45
N PRO A 57 -10.69 -7.85 -11.46
CA PRO A 57 -11.13 -8.87 -10.54
C PRO A 57 -10.42 -10.20 -10.86
N VAL A 58 -10.06 -10.93 -9.82
CA VAL A 58 -9.56 -12.31 -9.97
C VAL A 58 -10.76 -13.23 -9.91
N ALA A 59 -10.75 -14.31 -10.70
CA ALA A 59 -11.82 -15.30 -10.71
C ALA A 59 -11.78 -16.13 -9.41
N THR A 60 -12.39 -15.60 -8.36
CA THR A 60 -12.70 -16.25 -7.09
C THR A 60 -14.21 -16.47 -6.98
N PRO A 61 -14.70 -17.39 -6.11
CA PRO A 61 -16.14 -17.65 -5.97
C PRO A 61 -16.98 -16.39 -5.64
N HIS A 62 -16.33 -15.37 -5.08
CA HIS A 62 -16.82 -14.01 -4.98
C HIS A 62 -15.86 -13.12 -5.79
N ASP A 63 -16.35 -12.29 -6.69
CA ASP A 63 -15.49 -11.39 -7.46
C ASP A 63 -14.78 -10.40 -6.51
N GLU A 64 -13.46 -10.50 -6.44
CA GLU A 64 -12.62 -9.65 -5.59
C GLU A 64 -11.56 -8.96 -6.46
N PRO A 65 -11.32 -7.64 -6.29
CA PRO A 65 -10.26 -6.95 -7.00
C PRO A 65 -8.90 -7.53 -6.59
N LEU A 66 -7.98 -7.63 -7.55
CA LEU A 66 -6.62 -8.09 -7.26
C LEU A 66 -5.93 -7.18 -6.23
N PHE A 67 -6.16 -5.87 -6.32
CA PHE A 67 -5.71 -4.89 -5.35
C PHE A 67 -6.74 -3.77 -5.09
N ASP A 68 -6.86 -3.37 -3.83
CA ASP A 68 -7.41 -2.09 -3.38
C ASP A 68 -6.40 -0.98 -3.65
N ILE A 69 -6.74 -0.08 -4.58
CA ILE A 69 -5.85 0.99 -5.03
C ILE A 69 -6.07 2.24 -4.18
N ILE A 70 -5.03 2.69 -3.46
CA ILE A 70 -5.04 3.92 -2.68
C ILE A 70 -4.21 4.99 -3.40
N TRP A 71 -4.83 6.11 -3.72
CA TRP A 71 -4.17 7.26 -4.33
C TRP A 71 -3.68 8.25 -3.28
N THR A 72 -2.44 8.68 -3.41
CA THR A 72 -1.81 9.62 -2.48
C THR A 72 -0.80 10.50 -3.24
N ASP A 73 -0.28 11.55 -2.62
CA ASP A 73 0.70 12.47 -3.22
C ASP A 73 2.14 12.21 -2.73
N GLY A 74 3.12 12.86 -3.36
CA GLY A 74 4.52 12.77 -2.96
C GLY A 74 4.80 13.27 -1.54
N GLU A 75 3.99 14.19 -0.99
CA GLU A 75 4.19 14.73 0.36
C GLU A 75 3.92 13.69 1.45
N SER A 76 2.93 12.83 1.23
CA SER A 76 2.53 11.75 2.13
C SER A 76 3.41 10.49 2.06
N MET A 77 4.45 10.47 1.21
CA MET A 77 5.34 9.30 1.04
C MET A 77 6.03 8.88 2.34
N SER A 78 6.44 9.85 3.17
CA SER A 78 7.23 9.58 4.39
C SER A 78 6.53 8.62 5.37
N GLY A 79 5.21 8.71 5.47
CA GLY A 79 4.38 7.83 6.31
C GLY A 79 4.06 6.47 5.69
N ARG A 80 4.37 6.28 4.41
CA ARG A 80 3.95 5.12 3.60
C ARG A 80 5.11 4.22 3.14
N THR A 81 6.34 4.53 3.55
CA THR A 81 7.55 3.75 3.20
C THR A 81 7.50 2.27 3.63
N ARG A 82 6.59 1.92 4.54
CA ARG A 82 6.37 0.55 5.04
C ARG A 82 5.22 -0.17 4.35
N ASP A 83 4.52 0.48 3.42
CA ASP A 83 3.46 -0.15 2.66
C ASP A 83 4.05 -1.23 1.74
N PRO A 84 3.39 -2.40 1.61
CA PRO A 84 3.97 -3.56 0.94
C PRO A 84 4.12 -3.38 -0.58
N LEU A 85 3.24 -2.58 -1.20
CA LEU A 85 3.23 -2.32 -2.63
C LEU A 85 3.05 -0.83 -2.90
N LEU A 86 4.07 -0.22 -3.50
CA LEU A 86 4.13 1.20 -3.80
C LEU A 86 4.45 1.40 -5.29
N ILE A 87 3.66 2.25 -5.96
CA ILE A 87 3.94 2.76 -7.30
C ILE A 87 4.13 4.27 -7.19
N LEU A 88 5.31 4.77 -7.57
CA LEU A 88 5.51 6.19 -7.85
C LEU A 88 5.33 6.42 -9.35
N ALA A 89 4.43 7.35 -9.70
CA ALA A 89 4.18 7.72 -11.07
C ALA A 89 4.05 9.24 -11.19
N ALA A 90 4.92 9.84 -12.01
CA ALA A 90 4.82 11.23 -12.41
C ALA A 90 5.42 11.41 -13.81
N PRO A 91 4.95 12.42 -14.57
CA PRO A 91 5.57 12.77 -15.84
C PRO A 91 6.96 13.41 -15.61
N LEU A 92 7.90 13.19 -16.53
CA LEU A 92 9.25 13.74 -16.43
C LEU A 92 9.27 15.27 -16.43
N ASN A 93 8.37 15.91 -17.18
CA ASN A 93 8.21 17.36 -17.20
C ASN A 93 7.29 17.88 -16.08
N GLY A 94 6.82 17.01 -15.19
CA GLY A 94 6.00 17.38 -14.05
C GLY A 94 6.72 18.34 -13.10
N GLN A 95 5.93 19.22 -12.49
CA GLN A 95 6.40 20.22 -11.51
C GLN A 95 5.89 19.92 -10.09
N GLY A 96 5.03 18.90 -9.92
CA GLY A 96 4.45 18.56 -8.64
C GLY A 96 5.43 17.87 -7.68
N PRO A 97 5.04 17.71 -6.41
CA PRO A 97 5.87 17.07 -5.38
C PRO A 97 6.36 15.67 -5.77
N THR A 98 5.51 14.87 -6.42
CA THR A 98 5.85 13.52 -6.86
C THR A 98 6.88 13.54 -7.99
N ALA A 99 6.72 14.43 -8.96
CA ALA A 99 7.71 14.62 -10.03
C ALA A 99 9.07 15.08 -9.48
N ALA A 100 9.07 16.03 -8.54
CA ALA A 100 10.29 16.52 -7.90
C ALA A 100 11.00 15.41 -7.11
N LEU A 101 10.24 14.56 -6.41
CA LEU A 101 10.75 13.40 -5.71
C LEU A 101 11.36 12.37 -6.67
N LEU A 102 10.65 12.00 -7.74
CA LEU A 102 11.15 11.06 -8.75
C LEU A 102 12.45 11.56 -9.39
N LYS A 103 12.53 12.84 -9.76
CA LYS A 103 13.76 13.44 -10.33
C LYS A 103 14.97 13.29 -9.42
N ARG A 104 14.79 13.42 -8.10
CA ARG A 104 15.87 13.21 -7.11
C ARG A 104 16.32 11.76 -7.01
N MET A 105 15.49 10.81 -7.42
CA MET A 105 15.80 9.37 -7.42
C MET A 105 16.47 8.91 -8.72
N LEU A 106 16.36 9.68 -9.80
CA LEU A 106 16.96 9.36 -11.09
C LEU A 106 18.40 9.85 -11.14
N THR A 107 19.30 9.03 -11.68
CA THR A 107 20.64 9.49 -12.06
C THR A 107 20.58 10.21 -13.42
N PRO A 108 21.53 11.11 -13.72
CA PRO A 108 21.55 11.82 -15.01
C PRO A 108 21.53 10.89 -16.22
N GLU A 109 22.18 9.72 -16.13
CA GLU A 109 22.21 8.72 -17.20
C GLU A 109 20.82 8.12 -17.45
N VAL A 110 20.05 7.85 -16.39
CA VAL A 110 18.69 7.31 -16.50
C VAL A 110 17.76 8.37 -17.09
N GLU A 111 17.86 9.62 -16.65
CA GLU A 111 17.07 10.73 -17.19
C GLU A 111 17.34 10.94 -18.68
N GLU A 112 18.62 10.96 -19.08
CA GLU A 112 19.03 11.06 -20.48
C GLU A 112 18.50 9.90 -21.31
N GLY A 113 18.55 8.68 -20.79
CA GLY A 113 18.07 7.51 -21.53
C GLY A 113 16.55 7.40 -21.60
N ILE A 114 15.78 7.86 -20.60
CA ILE A 114 14.32 7.95 -20.74
C ILE A 114 13.95 9.02 -21.79
N THR A 115 14.60 10.19 -21.74
CA THR A 115 14.35 11.30 -22.68
C THR A 115 14.63 10.91 -24.13
N ASN A 116 15.68 10.12 -24.36
CA ASN A 116 16.04 9.62 -25.68
C ASN A 116 15.29 8.33 -26.08
N GLY A 117 14.30 7.87 -25.30
CA GLY A 117 13.54 6.65 -25.56
C GLY A 117 14.36 5.35 -25.46
N ARG A 118 15.54 5.40 -24.84
CA ARG A 118 16.48 4.28 -24.65
C ARG A 118 16.13 3.40 -23.45
N PHE A 119 15.43 3.95 -22.45
CA PHE A 119 14.96 3.19 -21.29
C PHE A 119 13.42 3.16 -21.23
N SER A 120 12.83 1.99 -21.49
CA SER A 120 11.41 1.70 -21.21
C SER A 120 11.22 0.81 -19.99
N VAL A 121 12.28 0.21 -19.43
CA VAL A 121 12.18 -0.75 -18.32
C VAL A 121 13.46 -0.74 -17.48
N PHE A 122 13.32 -0.63 -16.15
CA PHE A 122 14.25 -1.25 -15.21
C PHE A 122 13.49 -2.25 -14.34
N THR A 123 13.66 -3.53 -14.67
CA THR A 123 13.45 -4.65 -13.74
C THR A 123 14.48 -4.58 -12.62
N ARG A 124 14.03 -4.62 -11.36
CA ARG A 124 14.87 -5.04 -10.23
C ARG A 124 15.47 -6.41 -10.59
N ARG A 125 16.80 -6.51 -10.70
CA ARG A 125 17.48 -7.79 -10.96
C ARG A 125 17.43 -8.76 -9.79
N ASN A 126 17.08 -8.32 -8.57
CA ASN A 126 16.80 -9.24 -7.48
C ASN A 126 15.85 -8.62 -6.43
N PRO A 127 14.60 -9.09 -6.30
CA PRO A 127 13.68 -8.64 -5.26
C PRO A 127 14.01 -9.17 -3.85
N TRP A 128 14.98 -10.10 -3.71
CA TRP A 128 15.31 -10.78 -2.45
C TRP A 128 16.83 -10.93 -2.16
N ALA A 129 17.72 -10.11 -2.75
CA ALA A 129 19.15 -10.24 -2.46
C ALA A 129 19.48 -9.79 -1.02
N VAL A 130 19.71 -10.77 -0.13
CA VAL A 130 20.55 -10.59 1.07
C VAL A 130 21.97 -10.94 0.67
N HIS A 131 22.77 -9.92 0.35
CA HIS A 131 24.23 -9.97 0.34
C HIS A 131 24.77 -8.63 0.82
#